data_AF-A0A7W1GYS2-F1
#
_entry.id   AF-A0A7W1GYS2-F1
#
_cell.length_a   1.000
_cell.length_b   1.000
_cell.length_c   1.000
_cell.angle_alpha   90.00
_cell.angle_beta   90.00
_cell.angle_gamma   90.00
#
_symmetry.space_group_name_H-M   'P 1'
#
loop_
_entity.id
_entity.type
_entity.pdbx_description
1 polymer ?
#
loop_
_entity_poly.entity_id
_entity_poly.type
_entity_poly.pdbx_seq_one_letter_code
_entity_poly.pdbx_strand_id
1 'polypeptide(L)'
;MKTVIVMLALVSMSVAQDTPTDIVKSDLPKQAECVVCASSGEAHGMERPAAGVMYKGKPYYFCNKKEVGAFKKNPDSFAPLVLPREMPEFGLSDTTGKVWDAEAMKGKLVLIDFWATWCGPCKEMLPVLDKLHSKYKDKGFELLSVSVDQKKADLDRFLKSHPFPNPVVHDTAGVYAKWGVRLIPAAFLVKDGKIVAQWVGVVKEEDMNAKIDGHLKSKN
;
A
#
# COMPACT_ATOMS: atom_id res chain seq x y z
N MET A 1 -8.87 19.02 -47.96
CA MET A 1 -9.11 18.04 -46.89
C MET A 1 -7.84 17.22 -46.70
N LYS A 2 -7.11 17.40 -45.59
CA LYS A 2 -5.92 16.61 -45.27
C LYS A 2 -6.32 15.60 -44.19
N THR A 3 -6.31 14.33 -44.55
CA THR A 3 -6.59 13.20 -43.66
C THR A 3 -5.46 13.10 -42.62
N VAL A 4 -5.78 13.33 -41.36
CA VAL A 4 -4.87 13.08 -40.23
C VAL A 4 -5.03 11.62 -39.84
N ILE A 5 -4.01 10.81 -40.12
CA ILE A 5 -3.92 9.42 -39.65
C ILE A 5 -3.44 9.48 -38.20
N VAL A 6 -4.34 9.19 -37.25
CA VAL A 6 -4.01 8.99 -35.85
C VAL A 6 -3.38 7.60 -35.71
N MET A 7 -2.05 7.55 -35.57
CA MET A 7 -1.35 6.33 -35.17
C MET A 7 -1.72 6.03 -33.71
N LEU A 8 -2.61 5.05 -33.52
CA LEU A 8 -2.89 4.45 -32.23
C LEU A 8 -1.66 3.59 -31.85
N ALA A 9 -0.77 4.14 -31.05
CA ALA A 9 0.31 3.35 -30.45
C ALA A 9 -0.30 2.36 -29.44
N LEU A 10 -0.39 1.09 -29.84
CA LEU A 10 -0.70 -0.01 -28.93
C LEU A 10 0.43 -0.10 -27.89
N VAL A 11 0.13 0.34 -26.66
CA VAL A 11 0.96 0.04 -25.49
C VAL A 11 0.85 -1.46 -25.25
N SER A 12 1.81 -2.21 -25.79
CA SER A 12 1.97 -3.64 -25.50
C SER A 12 2.19 -3.80 -23.99
N MET A 13 1.19 -4.41 -23.35
CA MET A 13 1.13 -4.62 -21.92
C MET A 13 2.36 -5.38 -21.41
N SER A 14 2.98 -4.87 -20.34
CA SER A 14 4.13 -5.47 -19.64
C SER A 14 3.79 -6.76 -18.85
N VAL A 15 2.73 -7.48 -19.23
CA VAL A 15 2.16 -8.62 -18.47
C VAL A 15 3.13 -9.81 -18.40
N ALA A 16 4.10 -9.90 -19.32
CA ALA A 16 5.05 -11.01 -19.38
C ALA A 16 6.03 -11.06 -18.19
N GLN A 17 6.31 -9.95 -17.50
CA GLN A 17 7.28 -9.91 -16.40
C GLN A 17 6.70 -10.29 -15.03
N ASP A 18 5.37 -10.41 -14.93
CA ASP A 18 4.67 -10.67 -13.68
C ASP A 18 4.24 -12.13 -13.51
N THR A 19 4.50 -13.02 -14.48
CA THR A 19 4.19 -14.45 -14.32
C THR A 19 5.36 -15.17 -13.63
N PRO A 20 5.13 -15.91 -12.53
CA PRO A 20 6.21 -16.65 -11.87
C PRO A 20 6.84 -17.71 -12.80
N THR A 21 8.16 -17.67 -12.98
CA THR A 21 8.92 -18.60 -13.84
C THR A 21 9.94 -19.40 -13.05
N ASP A 22 10.12 -20.68 -13.35
CA ASP A 22 11.05 -21.53 -12.58
C ASP A 22 12.51 -21.14 -12.82
N ILE A 23 13.29 -21.09 -11.74
CA ILE A 23 14.76 -20.96 -11.79
C ILE A 23 15.34 -22.34 -12.08
N VAL A 24 16.31 -22.40 -13.01
CA VAL A 24 17.00 -23.64 -13.35
C VAL A 24 17.73 -24.19 -12.14
N LYS A 25 17.69 -25.51 -11.92
CA LYS A 25 18.26 -26.15 -10.74
C LYS A 25 19.76 -25.88 -10.53
N SER A 26 20.51 -25.66 -11.62
CA SER A 26 21.93 -25.27 -11.58
C SER A 26 22.18 -23.90 -10.97
N ASP A 27 21.17 -23.02 -11.02
CA ASP A 27 21.27 -21.61 -10.66
C ASP A 27 20.73 -21.34 -9.24
N LEU A 28 20.31 -22.41 -8.55
CA LEU A 28 19.86 -22.32 -7.16
C LEU A 28 21.05 -22.03 -6.24
N PRO A 29 20.88 -21.13 -5.25
CA PRO A 29 21.92 -20.83 -4.28
C PRO A 29 22.18 -22.04 -3.38
N LYS A 30 23.34 -22.04 -2.72
CA LYS A 30 23.69 -23.09 -1.75
C LYS A 30 22.73 -23.11 -0.55
N GLN A 31 22.27 -21.93 -0.13
CA GLN A 31 21.32 -21.74 0.95
C GLN A 31 20.39 -20.57 0.62
N ALA A 32 19.11 -20.72 0.97
CA ALA A 32 18.10 -19.67 0.91
C ALA A 32 16.99 -19.95 1.92
N GLU A 33 16.28 -18.90 2.32
CA GLU A 33 15.08 -19.03 3.14
C GLU A 33 13.85 -19.29 2.26
N CYS A 34 12.96 -20.16 2.73
CA CYS A 34 11.68 -20.40 2.06
C CYS A 34 10.75 -19.19 2.27
N VAL A 35 10.42 -18.45 1.20
CA VAL A 35 9.60 -17.23 1.32
C VAL A 35 8.21 -17.51 1.88
N VAL A 36 7.62 -18.67 1.55
CA VAL A 36 6.28 -19.02 2.03
C VAL A 36 6.31 -19.28 3.54
N CYS A 37 7.23 -20.14 4.01
CA CYS A 37 7.39 -20.42 5.42
C CYS A 37 7.77 -19.18 6.23
N ALA A 38 8.62 -18.31 5.67
CA ALA A 38 8.98 -17.04 6.31
C ALA A 38 7.76 -16.13 6.50
N SER A 39 6.91 -16.01 5.47
CA SER A 39 5.70 -15.18 5.54
C SER A 39 4.57 -15.78 6.38
N SER A 40 4.54 -17.11 6.59
CA SER A 40 3.54 -17.77 7.45
C SER A 40 3.94 -17.82 8.93
N GLY A 41 5.14 -17.36 9.28
CA GLY A 41 5.68 -17.48 10.65
C GLY A 41 6.22 -18.88 10.98
N GLU A 42 6.39 -19.74 9.98
CA GLU A 42 6.91 -21.12 10.09
C GLU A 42 8.37 -21.21 9.58
N ALA A 43 9.11 -20.10 9.68
CA ALA A 43 10.50 -20.03 9.22
C ALA A 43 11.37 -21.07 9.94
N HIS A 44 12.12 -21.84 9.15
CA HIS A 44 13.07 -22.86 9.65
C HIS A 44 14.52 -22.52 9.27
N GLY A 45 14.79 -21.25 8.99
CA GLY A 45 16.11 -20.74 8.65
C GLY A 45 16.59 -21.06 7.24
N MET A 46 17.88 -20.83 7.03
CA MET A 46 18.54 -20.95 5.73
C MET A 46 18.91 -22.41 5.44
N GLU A 47 18.42 -22.94 4.33
CA GLU A 47 18.68 -24.32 3.90
C GLU A 47 18.89 -24.41 2.39
N ARG A 48 19.32 -25.58 1.89
CA ARG A 48 19.45 -25.80 0.45
C ARG A 48 18.05 -25.82 -0.17
N PRO A 49 17.70 -24.87 -1.06
CA PRO A 49 16.36 -24.82 -1.61
C PRO A 49 16.10 -25.99 -2.57
N ALA A 50 14.88 -26.54 -2.52
CA ALA A 50 14.43 -27.58 -3.44
C ALA A 50 14.04 -27.00 -4.81
N ALA A 51 13.63 -25.73 -4.83
CA ALA A 51 13.22 -25.01 -6.03
C ALA A 51 13.39 -23.50 -5.88
N GLY A 52 13.36 -22.79 -7.00
CA GLY A 52 13.35 -21.34 -7.05
C GLY A 52 12.44 -20.84 -8.17
N VAL A 53 11.90 -19.64 -8.01
CA VAL A 53 10.99 -18.99 -8.96
C VAL A 53 11.38 -17.52 -9.10
N MET A 54 11.50 -17.02 -10.32
CA MET A 54 11.59 -15.59 -10.62
C MET A 54 10.19 -15.00 -10.66
N TYR A 55 9.98 -13.91 -9.92
CA TYR A 55 8.73 -13.14 -9.92
C TYR A 55 9.04 -11.65 -9.75
N LYS A 56 8.47 -10.78 -10.60
CA LYS A 56 8.72 -9.33 -10.58
C LYS A 56 10.21 -8.96 -10.52
N GLY A 57 11.03 -9.69 -11.27
CA GLY A 57 12.49 -9.50 -11.35
C GLY A 57 13.29 -9.94 -10.12
N LYS A 58 12.66 -10.62 -9.13
CA LYS A 58 13.34 -11.12 -7.93
C LYS A 58 13.26 -12.65 -7.84
N PRO A 59 14.33 -13.32 -7.37
CA PRO A 59 14.29 -14.75 -7.10
C PRO A 59 13.63 -15.03 -5.74
N TYR A 60 12.80 -16.06 -5.71
CA TYR A 60 12.17 -16.61 -4.52
C TYR A 60 12.52 -18.10 -4.42
N TYR A 61 12.74 -18.59 -3.21
CA TYR A 61 13.22 -19.94 -2.98
C TYR A 61 12.27 -20.71 -2.06
N PHE A 62 12.27 -22.03 -2.20
CA PHE A 62 11.27 -22.91 -1.57
C PHE A 62 11.91 -24.19 -1.05
N CYS A 63 11.47 -24.62 0.13
CA CYS A 63 11.91 -25.85 0.77
C CYS A 63 11.35 -27.11 0.11
N ASN A 64 10.20 -27.02 -0.57
CA ASN A 64 9.55 -28.15 -1.23
C ASN A 64 8.58 -27.72 -2.35
N LYS A 65 8.03 -28.69 -3.10
CA LYS A 65 7.09 -28.45 -4.21
C LYS A 65 5.74 -27.86 -3.77
N LYS A 66 5.27 -28.16 -2.55
CA LYS A 66 4.01 -27.63 -2.02
C LYS A 66 4.12 -26.11 -1.88
N GLU A 67 5.24 -25.60 -1.36
CA GLU A 67 5.46 -24.16 -1.23
C GLU A 67 5.61 -23.46 -2.58
N VAL A 68 6.25 -24.09 -3.57
CA VAL A 68 6.25 -23.58 -4.96
C VAL A 68 4.82 -23.43 -5.49
N GLY A 69 3.98 -24.44 -5.27
CA GLY A 69 2.59 -24.44 -5.69
C GLY A 69 1.75 -23.37 -4.96
N ALA A 70 1.98 -23.18 -3.66
CA ALA A 70 1.35 -22.11 -2.89
C ALA A 70 1.73 -20.73 -3.43
N PHE A 71 3.03 -20.50 -3.64
CA PHE A 71 3.55 -19.25 -4.19
C PHE A 71 3.00 -18.96 -5.58
N LYS A 72 3.05 -19.91 -6.52
CA LYS A 72 2.57 -19.68 -7.90
C LYS A 72 1.07 -19.36 -7.97
N LYS A 73 0.26 -19.81 -7.00
CA LYS A 73 -1.18 -19.48 -6.94
C LYS A 73 -1.43 -18.03 -6.55
N ASN A 74 -0.59 -17.45 -5.69
CA ASN A 74 -0.78 -16.10 -5.15
C ASN A 74 0.57 -15.51 -4.67
N PRO A 75 1.49 -15.19 -5.58
CA PRO A 75 2.86 -14.83 -5.24
C PRO A 75 2.94 -13.53 -4.43
N ASP A 76 2.04 -12.58 -4.69
CA ASP A 76 1.94 -11.31 -3.95
C ASP A 76 1.59 -11.47 -2.47
N SER A 77 1.05 -12.62 -2.03
CA SER A 77 0.81 -12.87 -0.61
C SER A 77 2.05 -13.31 0.17
N PHE A 78 3.12 -13.69 -0.53
CA PHE A 78 4.35 -14.20 0.08
C PHE A 78 5.55 -13.30 -0.24
N ALA A 79 5.60 -12.75 -1.45
CA ALA A 79 6.64 -11.83 -1.87
C ALA A 79 6.63 -10.56 -0.99
N PRO A 80 7.81 -10.10 -0.50
CA PRO A 80 7.89 -8.81 0.17
C PRO A 80 7.34 -7.73 -0.76
N LEU A 81 6.44 -6.91 -0.23
CA LEU A 81 5.81 -5.85 -0.99
C LEU A 81 6.87 -4.92 -1.58
N VAL A 82 6.89 -4.84 -2.91
CA VAL A 82 7.80 -3.96 -3.65
C VAL A 82 7.13 -2.61 -3.82
N LEU A 83 7.80 -1.56 -3.34
CA LEU A 83 7.37 -0.17 -3.50
C LEU A 83 8.35 0.55 -4.43
N PRO A 84 7.89 1.51 -5.24
CA PRO A 84 6.51 1.95 -5.36
C PRO A 84 5.62 0.94 -6.09
N ARG A 85 4.33 0.90 -5.74
CA ARG A 85 3.30 0.14 -6.48
C ARG A 85 2.15 1.05 -6.88
N GLU A 86 1.47 0.72 -7.96
CA GLU A 86 0.27 1.48 -8.36
C GLU A 86 -0.76 1.47 -7.23
N MET A 87 -1.36 2.63 -6.97
CA MET A 87 -2.42 2.73 -5.99
C MET A 87 -3.69 2.08 -6.56
N PRO A 88 -4.42 1.27 -5.76
CA PRO A 88 -5.73 0.79 -6.16
C PRO A 88 -6.68 1.98 -6.37
N GLU A 89 -7.72 1.74 -7.17
CA GLU A 89 -8.76 2.74 -7.42
C GLU A 89 -9.29 3.34 -6.11
N PHE A 90 -9.42 4.66 -6.10
CA PHE A 90 -9.92 5.45 -4.99
C PHE A 90 -10.80 6.56 -5.55
N GLY A 91 -11.96 6.79 -4.94
CA GLY A 91 -12.99 7.67 -5.47
C GLY A 91 -14.10 7.89 -4.45
N LEU A 92 -13.77 8.56 -3.35
CA LEU A 92 -14.70 8.78 -2.24
C LEU A 92 -14.78 10.26 -1.88
N SER A 93 -15.97 10.71 -1.46
CA SER A 93 -16.18 12.07 -0.98
C SER A 93 -15.84 12.19 0.51
N ASP A 94 -15.16 13.27 0.88
CA ASP A 94 -14.98 13.64 2.28
C ASP A 94 -16.25 14.26 2.88
N THR A 95 -16.22 14.53 4.19
CA THR A 95 -17.33 15.13 4.94
C THR A 95 -17.72 16.54 4.50
N THR A 96 -16.90 17.20 3.66
CA THR A 96 -17.21 18.49 3.04
C THR A 96 -17.80 18.36 1.63
N GLY A 97 -17.85 17.14 1.10
CA GLY A 97 -18.35 16.82 -0.24
C GLY A 97 -17.28 16.82 -1.33
N LYS A 98 -16.01 17.12 -1.00
CA LYS A 98 -14.92 17.07 -1.98
C LYS A 98 -14.60 15.62 -2.32
N VAL A 99 -14.52 15.32 -3.61
CA VAL A 99 -14.12 13.99 -4.12
C VAL A 99 -12.60 13.86 -4.05
N TRP A 100 -12.15 12.73 -3.51
CA TRP A 100 -10.76 12.29 -3.52
C TRP A 100 -10.62 11.13 -4.49
N ASP A 101 -9.80 11.32 -5.51
CA ASP A 101 -9.42 10.35 -6.53
C ASP A 101 -7.96 10.56 -6.97
N ALA A 102 -7.51 9.85 -8.01
CA ALA A 102 -6.15 9.97 -8.53
C ALA A 102 -5.79 11.40 -8.98
N GLU A 103 -6.71 12.12 -9.60
CA GLU A 103 -6.44 13.47 -10.10
C GLU A 103 -6.40 14.47 -8.93
N ALA A 104 -7.29 14.34 -7.95
CA ALA A 104 -7.30 15.18 -6.75
C ALA A 104 -6.02 15.03 -5.89
N MET A 105 -5.37 13.87 -5.98
CA MET A 105 -4.12 13.55 -5.26
C MET A 105 -2.84 13.86 -6.04
N LYS A 106 -2.96 14.17 -7.34
CA LYS A 106 -1.82 14.36 -8.24
C LYS A 106 -0.93 15.52 -7.82
N GLY A 107 0.39 15.35 -7.91
CA GLY A 107 1.38 16.35 -7.52
C GLY A 107 1.56 16.52 -6.01
N LYS A 108 0.68 15.93 -5.19
CA LYS A 108 0.73 15.94 -3.73
C LYS A 108 1.39 14.67 -3.19
N LEU A 109 1.87 14.75 -1.95
CA LEU A 109 2.23 13.57 -1.17
C LEU A 109 1.09 13.33 -0.17
N VAL A 110 0.32 12.25 -0.35
CA VAL A 110 -0.90 12.02 0.42
C VAL A 110 -0.69 10.84 1.36
N LEU A 111 -0.84 11.07 2.67
CA LEU A 111 -0.93 9.99 3.66
C LEU A 111 -2.40 9.61 3.83
N ILE A 112 -2.76 8.38 3.48
CA ILE A 112 -4.09 7.83 3.65
C ILE A 112 -4.08 6.91 4.86
N ASP A 113 -4.83 7.23 5.91
CA ASP A 113 -5.00 6.38 7.08
C ASP A 113 -6.37 5.69 7.08
N PHE A 114 -6.39 4.37 7.24
CA PHE A 114 -7.60 3.59 7.42
C PHE A 114 -7.80 3.31 8.91
N TRP A 115 -8.95 3.71 9.44
CA TRP A 115 -9.24 3.69 10.87
C TRP A 115 -10.73 3.49 11.16
N ALA A 116 -11.10 3.36 12.43
CA ALA A 116 -12.51 3.36 12.83
C ALA A 116 -12.70 3.94 14.24
N THR A 117 -13.89 4.47 14.54
CA THR A 117 -14.19 5.12 15.83
C THR A 117 -14.08 4.17 17.03
N TRP A 118 -14.40 2.89 16.82
CA TRP A 118 -14.33 1.83 17.82
C TRP A 118 -12.92 1.22 17.96
N CYS A 119 -11.98 1.56 17.09
CA CYS A 119 -10.63 1.01 17.10
C CYS A 119 -9.74 1.75 18.11
N GLY A 120 -9.43 1.09 19.24
CA GLY A 120 -8.53 1.61 20.28
C GLY A 120 -7.15 2.01 19.73
N PRO A 121 -6.40 1.09 19.10
CA PRO A 121 -5.08 1.39 18.53
C PRO A 121 -5.09 2.48 17.46
N CYS A 122 -6.20 2.65 16.74
CA CYS A 122 -6.35 3.74 15.78
C CYS A 122 -6.40 5.10 16.49
N LYS A 123 -7.09 5.18 17.64
CA LYS A 123 -7.12 6.39 18.46
C LYS A 123 -5.75 6.73 19.05
N GLU A 124 -4.94 5.71 19.37
CA GLU A 124 -3.54 5.90 19.80
C GLU A 124 -2.66 6.50 18.68
N MET A 125 -3.02 6.30 17.41
CA MET A 125 -2.32 6.90 16.27
C MET A 125 -2.70 8.36 15.99
N LEU A 126 -3.86 8.84 16.44
CA LEU A 126 -4.32 10.20 16.12
C LEU A 126 -3.32 11.30 16.51
N PRO A 127 -2.68 11.28 17.70
CA PRO A 127 -1.67 12.29 18.05
C PRO A 127 -0.45 12.28 17.12
N VAL A 128 -0.08 11.11 16.59
CA VAL A 128 1.02 10.99 15.61
C VAL A 128 0.59 11.65 14.29
N LEU A 129 -0.61 11.33 13.81
CA LEU A 129 -1.16 11.87 12.56
C LEU A 129 -1.33 13.40 12.63
N ASP A 130 -1.81 13.94 13.76
CA ASP A 130 -1.96 15.38 13.98
C ASP A 130 -0.62 16.13 13.89
N LYS A 131 0.44 15.55 14.47
CA LYS A 131 1.79 16.12 14.37
C LYS A 131 2.33 16.08 12.95
N LEU A 132 2.14 14.96 12.24
CA LEU A 132 2.56 14.84 10.83
C LEU A 132 1.82 15.88 9.97
N HIS A 133 0.50 15.99 10.11
CA HIS A 133 -0.30 16.99 9.41
C HIS A 133 0.22 18.40 9.71
N SER A 134 0.40 18.75 10.98
CA SER A 134 0.91 20.07 11.39
C SER A 134 2.29 20.38 10.82
N LYS A 135 3.19 19.39 10.77
CA LYS A 135 4.57 19.55 10.31
C LYS A 135 4.70 19.72 8.79
N TYR A 136 3.79 19.11 8.02
CA TYR A 136 3.94 18.97 6.57
C TYR A 136 2.85 19.62 5.71
N LYS A 137 1.69 20.01 6.25
CA LYS A 137 0.55 20.54 5.47
C LYS A 137 0.92 21.63 4.45
N ASP A 138 1.87 22.50 4.78
CA ASP A 138 2.31 23.61 3.91
C ASP A 138 3.45 23.22 2.95
N LYS A 139 3.80 21.94 2.87
CA LYS A 139 4.93 21.40 2.08
C LYS A 139 4.48 20.48 0.96
N GLY A 140 3.23 20.61 0.51
CA GLY A 140 2.64 19.73 -0.52
C GLY A 140 2.27 18.35 -0.01
N PHE A 141 2.03 18.23 1.31
CA PHE A 141 1.55 17.03 1.96
C PHE A 141 0.07 17.16 2.34
N GLU A 142 -0.68 16.07 2.21
CA GLU A 142 -2.08 15.97 2.66
C GLU A 142 -2.24 14.74 3.55
N LEU A 143 -3.09 14.85 4.57
CA LEU A 143 -3.55 13.71 5.37
C LEU A 143 -5.01 13.45 5.01
N LEU A 144 -5.35 12.21 4.68
CA LEU A 144 -6.71 11.78 4.35
C LEU A 144 -7.09 10.62 5.28
N SER A 145 -8.06 10.85 6.16
CA SER A 145 -8.51 9.83 7.11
C SER A 145 -9.74 9.11 6.59
N VAL A 146 -9.62 7.82 6.37
CA VAL A 146 -10.65 6.94 5.80
C VAL A 146 -11.22 6.07 6.90
N SER A 147 -12.40 6.44 7.38
CA SER A 147 -13.15 5.64 8.35
C SER A 147 -13.77 4.43 7.67
N VAL A 148 -13.55 3.24 8.24
CA VAL A 148 -14.19 1.98 7.86
C VAL A 148 -15.34 1.60 8.82
N ASP A 149 -15.87 2.58 9.55
CA ASP A 149 -17.03 2.37 10.42
C ASP A 149 -18.21 1.81 9.62
N GLN A 150 -18.97 0.88 10.20
CA GLN A 150 -20.11 0.30 9.48
C GLN A 150 -21.25 1.30 9.28
N LYS A 151 -21.44 2.21 10.25
CA LYS A 151 -22.51 3.20 10.25
C LYS A 151 -21.93 4.59 10.22
N LYS A 152 -22.33 5.39 9.23
CA LYS A 152 -21.95 6.81 9.14
C LYS A 152 -22.29 7.60 10.41
N ALA A 153 -23.38 7.24 11.08
CA ALA A 153 -23.82 7.89 12.32
C ALA A 153 -22.80 7.77 13.47
N ASP A 154 -22.00 6.69 13.50
CA ASP A 154 -20.97 6.51 14.53
C ASP A 154 -19.77 7.43 14.26
N LEU A 155 -19.35 7.52 12.99
CA LEU A 155 -18.36 8.50 12.53
C LEU A 155 -18.82 9.94 12.82
N ASP A 156 -20.04 10.30 12.42
CA ASP A 156 -20.57 11.66 12.60
C ASP A 156 -20.63 12.06 14.08
N ARG A 157 -20.98 11.12 14.98
CA ARG A 157 -20.98 11.34 16.42
C ARG A 157 -19.57 11.56 16.95
N PHE A 158 -18.62 10.75 16.49
CA PHE A 158 -17.23 10.87 16.90
C PHE A 158 -16.64 12.22 16.50
N LEU A 159 -16.80 12.62 15.23
CA LEU A 159 -16.27 13.87 14.69
C LEU A 159 -16.83 15.13 15.38
N LYS A 160 -18.05 15.08 15.93
CA LYS A 160 -18.61 16.18 16.74
C LYS A 160 -17.82 16.44 18.02
N SER A 161 -17.22 15.41 18.59
CA SER A 161 -16.46 15.48 19.85
C SER A 161 -14.95 15.50 19.64
N HIS A 162 -14.49 15.00 18.49
CA HIS A 162 -13.08 14.90 18.11
C HIS A 162 -12.93 15.40 16.66
N PRO A 163 -12.93 16.72 16.43
CA PRO A 163 -12.76 17.27 15.10
C PRO A 163 -11.36 16.96 14.57
N PHE A 164 -11.27 16.51 13.33
CA PHE A 164 -10.00 16.24 12.67
C PHE A 164 -9.53 17.52 11.95
N PRO A 165 -8.24 17.85 11.97
CA PRO A 165 -7.71 19.00 11.24
C PRO A 165 -7.65 18.76 9.72
N ASN A 166 -7.86 17.51 9.30
CA ASN A 166 -7.71 17.06 7.93
C ASN A 166 -9.02 16.48 7.35
N PRO A 167 -9.11 16.33 6.02
CA PRO A 167 -10.22 15.68 5.35
C PRO A 167 -10.50 14.27 5.89
N VAL A 168 -11.78 13.99 6.16
CA VAL A 168 -12.26 12.68 6.63
C VAL A 168 -13.25 12.11 5.62
N VAL A 169 -13.07 10.85 5.25
CA VAL A 169 -13.90 10.09 4.32
C VAL A 169 -14.54 8.92 5.06
N HIS A 170 -15.78 8.59 4.72
CA HIS A 170 -16.43 7.35 5.16
C HIS A 170 -16.41 6.33 4.02
N ASP A 171 -15.74 5.19 4.21
CA ASP A 171 -15.64 4.14 3.21
C ASP A 171 -16.91 3.28 3.16
N THR A 172 -17.88 3.74 2.37
CA THR A 172 -19.14 3.02 2.11
C THR A 172 -19.02 1.98 1.00
N ALA A 173 -17.94 2.02 0.21
CA ALA A 173 -17.76 1.18 -0.98
C ALA A 173 -16.81 -0.01 -0.76
N GLY A 174 -16.23 -0.15 0.44
CA GLY A 174 -15.28 -1.21 0.75
C GLY A 174 -13.93 -1.02 0.05
N VAL A 175 -13.52 0.22 -0.18
CA VAL A 175 -12.23 0.59 -0.79
C VAL A 175 -11.06 0.01 0.02
N TYR A 176 -11.16 -0.07 1.34
CA TYR A 176 -10.16 -0.68 2.22
C TYR A 176 -9.76 -2.10 1.75
N ALA A 177 -10.71 -2.89 1.25
CA ALA A 177 -10.45 -4.24 0.76
C ALA A 177 -9.62 -4.23 -0.53
N LYS A 178 -9.91 -3.31 -1.47
CA LYS A 178 -9.11 -3.09 -2.69
C LYS A 178 -7.69 -2.64 -2.36
N TRP A 179 -7.52 -1.92 -1.25
CA TRP A 179 -6.23 -1.48 -0.71
C TRP A 179 -5.48 -2.57 0.06
N GLY A 180 -6.06 -3.75 0.21
CA GLY A 180 -5.48 -4.88 0.92
C GLY A 180 -5.48 -4.71 2.44
N VAL A 181 -6.28 -3.78 2.96
CA VAL A 181 -6.40 -3.53 4.41
C VAL A 181 -7.19 -4.68 5.04
N ARG A 182 -6.50 -5.47 5.87
CA ARG A 182 -7.10 -6.55 6.67
C ARG A 182 -7.14 -6.24 8.17
N LEU A 183 -6.31 -5.31 8.60
CA LEU A 183 -6.17 -4.87 9.98
C LEU A 183 -6.06 -3.35 9.98
N ILE A 184 -6.69 -2.71 10.97
CA ILE A 184 -6.57 -1.28 11.24
C ILE A 184 -5.90 -1.06 12.60
N PRO A 185 -5.12 0.01 12.79
CA PRO A 185 -4.83 1.05 11.80
C PRO A 185 -3.92 0.56 10.66
N ALA A 186 -4.13 1.10 9.46
CA ALA A 186 -3.24 0.90 8.32
C ALA A 186 -3.06 2.23 7.59
N ALA A 187 -1.84 2.56 7.19
CA ALA A 187 -1.54 3.82 6.54
C ALA A 187 -0.73 3.62 5.25
N PHE A 188 -1.01 4.43 4.23
CA PHE A 188 -0.35 4.37 2.93
C PHE A 188 0.10 5.77 2.53
N LEU A 189 1.37 5.90 2.16
CA LEU A 189 1.90 7.13 1.57
C LEU A 189 1.81 7.02 0.05
N VAL A 190 1.11 7.96 -0.57
CA VAL A 190 0.83 7.99 -2.00
C VAL A 190 1.52 9.20 -2.63
N LYS A 191 2.22 8.97 -3.75
CA LYS A 191 2.84 9.99 -4.57
C LYS A 191 2.58 9.69 -6.04
N ASP A 192 1.93 10.62 -6.73
CA ASP A 192 1.70 10.58 -8.18
C ASP A 192 1.10 9.24 -8.65
N GLY A 193 0.02 8.81 -7.99
CA GLY A 193 -0.71 7.58 -8.31
C GLY A 193 -0.08 6.29 -7.78
N LYS A 194 1.02 6.37 -7.02
CA LYS A 194 1.72 5.20 -6.50
C LYS A 194 1.82 5.22 -4.99
N ILE A 195 1.63 4.07 -4.37
CA ILE A 195 1.96 3.84 -2.97
C ILE A 195 3.49 3.70 -2.87
N VAL A 196 4.12 4.60 -2.11
CA VAL A 196 5.57 4.69 -1.94
C VAL A 196 6.03 4.25 -0.54
N ALA A 197 5.12 4.23 0.45
CA ALA A 197 5.33 3.64 1.77
C ALA A 197 4.00 3.11 2.31
N GLN A 198 4.05 2.15 3.22
CA GLN A 198 2.85 1.65 3.91
C GLN A 198 3.20 1.08 5.29
N TRP A 199 2.21 1.11 6.18
CA TRP A 199 2.32 0.71 7.57
C TRP A 199 1.05 0.00 8.04
N VAL A 200 1.20 -0.94 8.97
CA VAL A 200 0.09 -1.64 9.63
C VAL A 200 0.36 -1.64 11.13
N GLY A 201 -0.66 -1.33 11.93
CA GLY A 201 -0.56 -1.19 13.38
C GLY A 201 -0.09 0.21 13.82
N VAL A 202 0.18 0.35 15.11
CA VAL A 202 0.66 1.60 15.71
C VAL A 202 2.12 1.79 15.31
N VAL A 203 2.44 2.96 14.76
CA VAL A 203 3.77 3.31 14.25
C VAL A 203 4.27 4.58 14.90
N LYS A 204 5.57 4.61 15.15
CA LYS A 204 6.24 5.78 15.73
C LYS A 204 6.33 6.92 14.71
N GLU A 205 6.24 8.14 15.21
CA GLU A 205 6.29 9.36 14.40
C GLU A 205 7.58 9.44 13.57
N GLU A 206 8.71 9.04 14.15
CA GLU A 206 10.04 9.11 13.54
C GLU A 206 10.15 8.25 12.28
N ASP A 207 9.55 7.05 12.31
CA ASP A 207 9.57 6.11 11.18
C ASP A 207 8.77 6.66 9.98
N MET A 208 7.66 7.34 10.26
CA MET A 208 6.84 7.99 9.23
C MET A 208 7.51 9.27 8.71
N ASN A 209 8.08 10.08 9.60
CA ASN A 209 8.84 11.29 9.28
C ASN A 209 9.95 11.02 8.26
N ALA A 210 10.76 9.99 8.49
CA ALA A 210 11.87 9.65 7.60
C ALA A 210 11.41 9.35 6.16
N LYS A 211 10.28 8.67 5.99
CA LYS A 211 9.71 8.38 4.67
C LYS A 211 9.11 9.62 4.01
N ILE A 212 8.35 10.42 4.77
CA ILE A 212 7.75 11.65 4.26
C ILE A 212 8.83 12.64 3.81
N ASP A 213 9.85 12.89 4.64
CA ASP A 213 10.96 13.78 4.31
C ASP A 213 11.71 13.33 3.05
N GLY A 214 11.90 12.03 2.86
CA GLY A 214 12.55 11.46 1.68
C GLY A 214 11.82 11.79 0.37
N HIS A 215 10.48 11.81 0.39
CA HIS A 215 9.66 12.10 -0.79
C HIS A 215 9.36 13.59 -1.00
N LEU A 216 9.46 14.42 0.03
CA LEU A 216 9.30 15.88 -0.11
C LEU A 216 10.58 16.56 -0.61
N LYS A 217 11.76 16.03 -0.27
CA LYS A 217 13.07 16.60 -0.67
C LYS A 217 13.43 16.35 -2.14
N SER A 218 12.76 15.43 -2.85
CA SER A 218 13.12 15.04 -4.21
C SER A 218 12.66 16.01 -5.32
N LYS A 219 12.44 17.29 -4.99
CA LYS A 219 12.00 18.35 -5.92
C LYS A 219 13.15 19.23 -6.46
N ASN A 220 14.40 18.79 -6.37
CA ASN A 220 15.54 19.47 -6.99
C ASN A 220 16.06 18.69 -8.19
#